data_AF-A0A965AES8-F1
#
_entry.id   AF-A0A965AES8-F1
#
_cell.length_a   1.000
_cell.length_b   1.000
_cell.length_c   1.000
_cell.angle_alpha   90.00
_cell.angle_beta   90.00
_cell.angle_gamma   90.00
#
_symmetry.space_group_name_H-M   'P 1'
#
loop_
_entity.id
_entity.type
_entity.pdbx_description
1 polymer ?
#
loop_
_entity_poly.entity_id
_entity_poly.type
_entity_poly.pdbx_seq_one_letter_code
_entity_poly.pdbx_strand_id
1 'polypeptide(L)'
;MTYLDLVNAVLRRVREAEVASVTTTIYLPSEKRDLQQVSQDVMHRNIDLLGTQTGSPMQFSYGPITSAGKLTIDIFPIPAQVYTIKAECVIPEAELVADLDNTVLPSELIIQGAYLRAINERGEDGGRLSDQQLLIYERTLASYISIETSRYEDEITWEPV
;
A
#
# COMPACT_ATOMS: atom_id res chain seq x y z
N MET A 1 25.45 0.45 -20.84
CA MET A 1 24.46 -0.45 -20.23
C MET A 1 25.22 -1.58 -19.59
N THR A 2 25.36 -1.50 -18.28
CA THR A 2 26.09 -2.45 -17.45
C THR A 2 25.16 -3.55 -16.96
N TYR A 3 25.72 -4.67 -16.50
CA TYR A 3 24.96 -5.74 -15.87
C TYR A 3 24.14 -5.22 -14.67
N LEU A 4 24.68 -4.23 -13.95
CA LEU A 4 24.00 -3.54 -12.86
C LEU A 4 22.76 -2.76 -13.33
N ASP A 5 22.82 -2.12 -14.51
CA ASP A 5 21.67 -1.42 -15.10
C ASP A 5 20.54 -2.40 -15.45
N LEU A 6 20.90 -3.60 -15.94
CA LEU A 6 19.94 -4.66 -16.27
C LEU A 6 19.32 -5.29 -15.02
N VAL A 7 20.13 -5.58 -14.00
CA VAL A 7 19.64 -6.12 -12.72
C VAL A 7 18.71 -5.12 -12.03
N ASN A 8 19.06 -3.82 -12.02
CA ASN A 8 18.19 -2.79 -11.46
C ASN A 8 16.90 -2.61 -12.26
N ALA A 9 16.95 -2.74 -13.59
CA ALA A 9 15.75 -2.71 -14.43
C ALA A 9 14.84 -3.93 -14.21
N VAL A 10 15.43 -5.11 -14.00
CA VAL A 10 14.70 -6.35 -13.68
C VAL A 10 14.11 -6.27 -12.27
N LEU A 11 14.87 -5.84 -11.26
CA LEU A 11 14.39 -5.64 -9.89
C LEU A 11 13.28 -4.59 -9.81
N ARG A 12 13.33 -3.55 -10.66
CA ARG A 12 12.28 -2.53 -10.79
C ARG A 12 11.04 -3.06 -11.54
N ARG A 13 11.16 -4.10 -12.38
CA ARG A 13 10.03 -4.83 -13.00
C ARG A 13 9.43 -5.92 -12.10
N VAL A 14 10.21 -6.48 -11.17
CA VAL A 14 9.75 -7.45 -10.16
C VAL A 14 8.95 -6.76 -9.05
N ARG A 15 9.18 -5.47 -8.80
CA ARG A 15 8.27 -4.61 -8.04
C ARG A 15 7.13 -4.14 -8.96
N GLU A 16 6.18 -5.05 -9.19
CA GLU A 16 4.82 -4.92 -9.76
C GLU A 16 4.54 -3.88 -10.88
N ALA A 17 3.86 -4.36 -11.93
CA ALA A 17 3.32 -3.52 -13.00
C ALA A 17 1.99 -2.87 -12.60
N GLU A 18 1.71 -1.68 -13.14
CA GLU A 18 0.55 -0.83 -12.80
C GLU A 18 -0.79 -1.58 -12.86
N VAL A 19 -1.54 -1.46 -11.77
CA VAL A 19 -2.96 -1.82 -11.70
C VAL A 19 -3.74 -0.87 -12.62
N ALA A 20 -4.48 -1.41 -13.59
CA ALA A 20 -5.23 -0.64 -14.58
C ALA A 20 -6.36 0.22 -13.97
N SER A 21 -6.80 -0.12 -12.77
CA SER A 21 -7.62 0.72 -11.90
C SER A 21 -7.71 0.08 -10.52
N VAL A 22 -7.12 0.69 -9.50
CA VAL A 22 -7.55 0.42 -8.13
C VAL A 22 -8.90 1.12 -8.00
N THR A 23 -9.98 0.37 -7.88
CA THR A 23 -11.28 0.93 -7.49
C THR A 23 -11.16 1.33 -6.03
N THR A 24 -10.51 2.47 -5.78
CA THR A 24 -10.49 3.05 -4.45
C THR A 24 -11.87 3.62 -4.22
N THR A 25 -12.62 3.01 -3.31
CA THR A 25 -13.87 3.60 -2.85
C THR A 25 -13.53 4.78 -1.97
N ILE A 26 -13.82 5.98 -2.46
CA ILE A 26 -13.78 7.18 -1.65
C ILE A 26 -15.20 7.46 -1.19
N TYR A 27 -15.39 7.61 0.12
CA TYR A 27 -16.71 7.83 0.70
C TYR A 27 -16.78 9.10 1.55
N LEU A 28 -17.94 9.74 1.51
CA LEU A 28 -18.34 10.85 2.37
C LEU A 28 -19.25 10.31 3.48
N PRO A 29 -18.76 10.13 4.73
CA PRO A 29 -19.57 9.62 5.84
C PRO A 29 -20.75 10.52 6.17
N SER A 30 -20.55 11.85 6.08
CA SER A 30 -21.56 12.87 6.36
C SER A 30 -22.78 12.79 5.44
N GLU A 31 -22.57 12.33 4.21
CA GLU A 31 -23.61 12.25 3.19
C GLU A 31 -23.96 10.81 2.80
N LYS A 32 -23.27 9.83 3.42
CA LYS A 32 -23.50 8.39 3.24
C LYS A 32 -23.47 7.97 1.76
N ARG A 33 -22.49 8.50 1.03
CA ARG A 33 -22.34 8.28 -0.42
C ARG A 33 -20.87 8.20 -0.81
N ASP A 34 -20.60 7.41 -1.84
CA ASP A 34 -19.31 7.31 -2.50
C ASP A 34 -19.15 8.37 -3.59
N LEU A 35 -17.91 8.86 -3.76
CA LEU A 35 -17.58 9.74 -4.87
C LEU A 35 -17.45 8.89 -6.14
N GLN A 36 -17.85 9.50 -7.25
CA GLN A 36 -17.69 8.87 -8.56
C GLN A 36 -16.28 9.15 -9.09
N GLN A 37 -15.53 8.10 -9.41
CA GLN A 37 -14.28 8.28 -10.14
C GLN A 37 -14.56 8.79 -11.54
N VAL A 38 -13.84 9.82 -11.97
CA VAL A 38 -13.89 10.37 -13.33
C VAL A 38 -12.49 10.37 -13.95
N SER A 39 -12.43 10.44 -15.29
CA SER A 39 -11.15 10.55 -16.00
C SER A 39 -10.48 11.90 -15.72
N GLN A 40 -9.15 11.94 -15.88
CA GLN A 40 -8.39 13.19 -15.74
C GLN A 40 -8.84 14.27 -16.72
N ASP A 41 -9.33 13.92 -17.93
CA ASP A 41 -9.88 14.88 -18.88
C ASP A 41 -11.14 15.57 -18.35
N VAL A 42 -12.07 14.78 -17.78
CA VAL A 42 -13.27 15.32 -17.15
C VAL A 42 -12.91 16.18 -15.96
N MET A 43 -11.92 15.77 -15.16
CA MET A 43 -11.50 16.53 -13.99
C MET A 43 -10.78 17.82 -14.36
N HIS A 44 -9.88 17.79 -15.34
CA HIS A 44 -9.23 18.98 -15.88
C HIS A 44 -10.26 19.99 -16.39
N ARG A 45 -11.29 19.52 -17.11
CA ARG A 45 -12.41 20.38 -17.49
C ARG A 45 -13.11 20.98 -16.28
N ASN A 46 -13.40 20.19 -15.25
CA ASN A 46 -14.13 20.64 -14.06
C ASN A 46 -13.36 21.65 -13.20
N ILE A 47 -12.04 21.45 -13.04
CA ILE A 47 -11.19 22.29 -12.18
C ILE A 47 -10.66 23.52 -12.93
N ASP A 48 -10.17 23.33 -14.16
CA ASP A 48 -9.36 24.33 -14.86
C ASP A 48 -10.13 25.10 -15.95
N LEU A 49 -11.13 24.47 -16.60
CA LEU A 49 -11.91 25.12 -17.66
C LEU A 49 -13.23 25.70 -17.15
N LEU A 50 -13.90 24.98 -16.25
CA LEU A 50 -15.10 25.49 -15.58
C LEU A 50 -14.64 26.42 -14.46
N GLY A 51 -15.30 27.57 -14.30
CA GLY A 51 -15.04 28.47 -13.18
C GLY A 51 -15.22 27.77 -11.82
N THR A 52 -14.70 28.38 -10.75
CA THR A 52 -14.75 27.83 -9.38
C THR A 52 -16.16 27.43 -8.99
N GLN A 53 -16.40 26.12 -8.83
CA GLN A 53 -17.64 25.56 -8.33
C GLN A 53 -17.42 25.00 -6.93
N THR A 54 -18.20 25.51 -5.98
CA THR A 54 -18.19 25.04 -4.60
C THR A 54 -19.46 24.26 -4.29
N GLY A 55 -19.33 23.15 -3.57
CA GLY A 55 -20.47 22.30 -3.19
C GLY A 55 -20.05 21.12 -2.33
N SER A 56 -20.94 20.14 -2.20
CA SER A 56 -20.54 18.84 -1.66
C SER A 56 -19.71 18.06 -2.70
N PRO A 57 -18.57 17.48 -2.33
CA PRO A 57 -17.79 16.60 -3.18
C PRO A 57 -18.61 15.47 -3.81
N MET A 58 -18.56 15.36 -5.14
CA MET A 58 -19.30 14.32 -5.87
C MET A 58 -18.41 13.40 -6.67
N GLN A 59 -17.26 13.90 -7.11
CA GLN A 59 -16.36 13.28 -8.07
C GLN A 59 -14.92 13.36 -7.59
N PHE A 60 -14.12 12.37 -8.00
CA PHE A 60 -12.68 12.39 -7.78
C PHE A 60 -11.93 11.87 -8.99
N SER A 61 -10.66 12.26 -9.11
CA SER A 61 -9.70 11.61 -10.00
C SER A 61 -8.34 11.49 -9.33
N TYR A 62 -7.53 10.54 -9.80
CA TYR A 62 -6.14 10.47 -9.40
C TYR A 62 -5.34 11.59 -10.08
N GLY A 63 -4.59 12.34 -9.28
CA GLY A 63 -3.66 13.35 -9.77
C GLY A 63 -2.24 12.79 -9.90
N PRO A 64 -1.26 13.67 -10.19
CA PRO A 64 0.13 13.27 -10.33
C PRO A 64 0.73 12.79 -9.01
N ILE A 65 1.58 11.77 -9.08
CA ILE A 65 2.35 11.31 -7.91
C ILE A 65 3.34 12.40 -7.50
N THR A 66 3.34 12.75 -6.22
CA THR A 66 4.27 13.74 -5.66
C THR A 66 5.72 13.25 -5.71
N SER A 67 6.69 14.16 -5.59
CA SER A 67 8.12 13.80 -5.49
C SER A 67 8.44 12.89 -4.28
N ALA A 68 7.54 12.82 -3.31
CA ALA A 68 7.61 11.92 -2.16
C ALA A 68 6.97 10.54 -2.42
N GLY A 69 6.56 10.24 -3.67
CA GLY A 69 5.94 8.97 -4.04
C GLY A 69 4.48 8.83 -3.57
N LYS A 70 3.85 9.90 -3.10
CA LYS A 70 2.45 9.86 -2.63
C LYS A 70 1.48 10.15 -3.77
N LEU A 71 0.45 9.32 -3.88
CA LEU A 71 -0.71 9.55 -4.75
C LEU A 71 -1.46 10.80 -4.30
N THR A 72 -1.89 11.62 -5.25
CA THR A 72 -2.81 12.73 -5.00
C THR A 72 -4.19 12.39 -5.53
N ILE A 73 -5.21 12.94 -4.88
CA ILE A 73 -6.61 12.77 -5.25
C ILE A 73 -7.19 14.16 -5.41
N ASP A 74 -7.63 14.46 -6.62
CA ASP A 74 -8.34 15.70 -6.92
C ASP A 74 -9.83 15.48 -6.67
N ILE A 75 -10.50 16.46 -6.07
CA ILE A 75 -11.89 16.35 -5.62
C ILE A 75 -12.71 17.49 -6.21
N PHE A 76 -13.91 17.17 -6.69
CA PHE A 76 -14.81 18.14 -7.30
C PHE A 76 -16.28 17.85 -6.94
N PRO A 77 -17.14 18.87 -6.77
CA PRO A 77 -16.86 20.30 -6.61
C PRO A 77 -15.94 20.62 -5.42
N ILE A 78 -15.42 21.85 -5.37
CA ILE A 78 -14.60 22.31 -4.23
C ILE A 78 -15.46 22.27 -2.97
N PRO A 79 -15.01 21.61 -1.88
CA PRO A 79 -15.77 21.54 -0.63
C PRO A 79 -16.26 22.91 -0.14
N ALA A 80 -17.58 23.12 -0.11
CA ALA A 80 -18.17 24.38 0.39
C ALA A 80 -18.06 24.55 1.93
N GLN A 81 -17.81 23.45 2.62
CA GLN A 81 -17.59 23.37 4.06
C GLN A 81 -16.58 22.26 4.35
N VAL A 82 -16.23 22.05 5.62
CA VAL A 82 -15.34 20.94 6.00
C VAL A 82 -16.08 19.62 5.85
N TYR A 83 -15.54 18.71 5.04
CA TYR A 83 -16.00 17.33 4.90
C TYR A 83 -14.91 16.38 5.39
N THR A 84 -15.32 15.30 6.05
CA THR A 84 -14.45 14.14 6.27
C THR A 84 -14.58 13.25 5.04
N ILE A 85 -13.46 12.96 4.39
CA ILE A 85 -13.41 12.09 3.22
C ILE A 85 -12.53 10.91 3.60
N LYS A 86 -12.99 9.71 3.29
CA LYS A 86 -12.25 8.49 3.58
C LYS A 86 -12.01 7.74 2.28
N ALA A 87 -10.75 7.45 2.03
CA ALA A 87 -10.29 6.64 0.92
C ALA A 87 -9.71 5.34 1.50
N GLU A 88 -10.06 4.22 0.90
CA GLU A 88 -9.47 2.93 1.24
C GLU A 88 -8.16 2.77 0.48
N CYS A 89 -7.04 2.70 1.19
CA CYS A 89 -5.74 2.55 0.55
C CYS A 89 -4.77 1.73 1.42
N VAL A 90 -3.89 1.01 0.74
CA VAL A 90 -2.76 0.33 1.37
C VAL A 90 -1.62 1.34 1.48
N ILE A 91 -1.29 1.73 2.70
CA ILE A 91 -0.20 2.66 2.99
C ILE A 91 0.97 1.86 3.59
N PRO A 92 2.13 1.81 2.93
CA PRO A 92 3.32 1.20 3.52
C PRO A 92 3.73 1.90 4.81
N GLU A 93 4.18 1.12 5.78
CA GLU A 93 4.78 1.66 7.00
C GLU A 93 6.04 2.47 6.68
N ALA A 94 6.29 3.53 7.46
CA ALA A 94 7.52 4.30 7.35
C ALA A 94 8.74 3.46 7.75
N GLU A 95 9.90 3.81 7.22
CA GLU A 95 11.15 3.16 7.64
C GLU A 95 11.40 3.40 9.13
N LEU A 96 11.75 2.33 9.86
CA LEU A 96 12.15 2.40 11.27
C LEU A 96 13.55 3.01 11.34
N VAL A 97 13.71 4.12 12.06
CA VAL A 97 14.94 4.91 12.17
C VAL A 97 15.44 5.00 13.61
N ALA A 98 14.54 5.11 14.59
CA ALA A 98 14.88 5.24 16.00
C ALA A 98 14.53 3.98 16.80
N ASP A 99 15.24 3.75 17.90
CA ASP A 99 15.04 2.59 18.78
C ASP A 99 13.63 2.51 19.41
N LEU A 100 12.93 3.64 19.48
CA LEU A 100 11.57 3.74 20.03
C LEU A 100 10.49 3.72 18.94
N ASP A 101 10.85 3.48 17.68
CA ASP A 101 9.89 3.36 16.61
C ASP A 101 9.04 2.10 16.81
N ASN A 102 7.73 2.27 16.61
CA ASN A 102 6.79 1.17 16.69
C ASN A 102 6.54 0.65 15.28
N THR A 103 6.32 -0.66 15.17
CA THR A 103 5.94 -1.28 13.91
C THR A 103 4.58 -1.96 14.03
N VAL A 104 3.80 -1.90 12.95
CA VAL A 104 2.56 -2.66 12.82
C VAL A 104 2.80 -4.15 12.49
N LEU A 105 4.03 -4.53 12.15
CA LEU A 105 4.39 -5.90 11.86
C LEU A 105 4.24 -6.79 13.10
N PRO A 106 3.83 -8.07 12.95
CA PRO A 106 3.73 -8.99 14.07
C PRO A 106 5.07 -9.18 14.79
N SER A 107 5.11 -8.86 16.09
CA SER A 107 6.32 -8.93 16.91
C SER A 107 6.97 -10.32 16.92
N GLU A 108 6.16 -11.38 16.87
CA GLU A 108 6.63 -12.76 16.81
C GLU A 108 7.51 -13.01 15.57
N LEU A 109 7.12 -12.51 14.39
CA LEU A 109 7.91 -12.67 13.17
C LEU A 109 9.26 -11.95 13.26
N ILE A 110 9.26 -10.77 13.88
CA ILE A 110 10.49 -9.98 14.09
C ILE A 110 11.43 -10.74 15.03
N ILE A 111 10.92 -11.26 16.14
CA ILE A 111 11.70 -12.03 17.12
C ILE A 111 12.28 -13.30 16.48
N GLN A 112 11.44 -14.09 15.79
CA GLN A 112 11.88 -15.34 15.18
C GLN A 112 12.90 -15.11 14.05
N GLY A 113 12.70 -14.06 13.24
CA GLY A 113 13.65 -13.67 12.19
C GLY A 113 14.97 -13.13 12.75
N ALA A 114 14.93 -12.32 13.80
CA ALA A 114 16.12 -11.83 14.49
C ALA A 114 16.90 -12.98 15.15
N TYR A 115 16.19 -13.90 15.82
CA TYR A 115 16.81 -15.05 16.46
C TYR A 115 17.46 -16.00 15.44
N LEU A 116 16.78 -16.28 14.31
CA LEU A 116 17.37 -17.04 13.21
C LEU A 116 18.68 -16.42 12.70
N ARG A 117 18.70 -15.10 12.49
CA ARG A 117 19.90 -14.37 12.04
C ARG A 117 21.02 -14.43 13.08
N ALA A 118 20.70 -14.31 14.36
CA ALA A 118 21.66 -14.41 15.45
C ALA A 118 22.30 -15.81 15.57
N ILE A 119 21.51 -16.90 15.37
CA ILE A 119 22.06 -18.27 15.32
C ILE A 119 23.00 -18.44 14.14
N ASN A 120 22.59 -17.96 12.96
CA ASN A 120 23.40 -18.06 11.75
C ASN A 120 24.71 -17.27 11.87
N GLU A 121 24.67 -16.10 12.48
CA GLU A 121 25.86 -15.27 12.74
C GLU A 121 26.80 -15.91 13.76
N ARG A 122 26.28 -16.59 14.79
CA ARG A 122 27.11 -17.34 15.75
C ARG A 122 27.89 -18.48 15.12
N GLY A 123 27.41 -19.06 14.02
CA GLY A 123 28.11 -20.11 13.27
C GLY A 123 28.40 -21.40 14.06
N GLU A 124 27.69 -21.64 15.17
CA GLU A 124 28.16 -22.55 16.22
C GLU A 124 27.66 -24.01 16.13
N ASP A 125 26.64 -24.35 15.33
CA ASP A 125 25.97 -25.67 15.43
C ASP A 125 25.87 -26.49 14.12
N GLY A 126 26.73 -26.24 13.12
CA GLY A 126 26.76 -27.09 11.92
C GLY A 126 25.42 -27.18 11.16
N GLY A 127 24.56 -26.17 11.30
CA GLY A 127 23.31 -26.00 10.53
C GLY A 127 22.02 -26.51 11.20
N ARG A 128 22.09 -27.34 12.25
CA ARG A 128 20.87 -28.05 12.71
C ARG A 128 19.90 -27.17 13.49
N LEU A 129 20.37 -26.39 14.46
CA LEU A 129 19.51 -25.44 15.18
C LEU A 129 19.00 -24.31 14.28
N SER A 130 19.79 -23.86 13.30
CA SER A 130 19.34 -22.86 12.31
C SER A 130 18.22 -23.39 11.41
N ASP A 131 18.29 -24.66 10.99
CA ASP A 131 17.24 -25.28 10.16
C ASP A 131 15.92 -25.43 10.92
N GLN A 132 15.98 -25.85 12.19
CA GLN A 132 14.80 -25.93 13.05
C GLN A 132 14.15 -24.56 13.25
N GLN A 133 14.98 -23.54 13.47
CA GLN A 133 14.52 -22.18 13.69
C GLN A 133 13.94 -21.54 12.43
N LEU A 134 14.52 -21.82 11.25
CA LEU A 134 13.97 -21.41 9.97
C LEU A 134 12.59 -22.01 9.73
N LEU A 135 12.41 -23.30 10.02
CA LEU A 135 11.12 -23.97 9.87
C LEU A 135 10.02 -23.34 10.76
N ILE A 136 10.37 -22.94 11.99
CA ILE A 136 9.44 -22.23 12.87
C ILE A 136 9.09 -20.86 12.28
N TYR A 137 10.10 -20.10 11.84
CA TYR A 137 9.88 -18.80 11.21
C TYR A 137 8.97 -18.88 9.98
N GLU A 138 9.21 -19.82 9.06
CA GLU A 138 8.41 -20.02 7.84
C GLU A 138 6.96 -20.42 8.16
N ARG A 139 6.75 -21.30 9.15
CA ARG A 139 5.41 -21.71 9.58
C ARG A 139 4.63 -20.56 10.20
N THR A 140 5.29 -19.77 11.04
CA THR A 140 4.68 -18.59 11.66
C THR A 140 4.32 -17.56 10.59
N LEU A 141 5.22 -17.32 9.62
CA LEU A 141 4.99 -16.43 8.48
C LEU A 141 3.79 -16.90 7.65
N ALA A 142 3.75 -18.17 7.27
CA ALA A 142 2.63 -18.75 6.52
C ALA A 142 1.29 -18.61 7.27
N SER A 143 1.31 -18.74 8.59
CA SER A 143 0.11 -18.58 9.43
C SER A 143 -0.38 -17.13 9.41
N TYR A 144 0.51 -16.15 9.56
CA TYR A 144 0.14 -14.73 9.49
C TYR A 144 -0.37 -14.33 8.10
N ILE A 145 0.27 -14.82 7.03
CA ILE A 145 -0.22 -14.61 5.65
C ILE A 145 -1.63 -15.19 5.51
N SER A 146 -1.87 -16.41 5.97
CA SER A 146 -3.19 -17.05 5.87
C SER A 146 -4.27 -16.31 6.65
N ILE A 147 -3.95 -15.79 7.84
CA ILE A 147 -4.86 -14.97 8.63
C ILE A 147 -5.21 -13.69 7.89
N GLU A 148 -4.22 -13.02 7.29
CA GLU A 148 -4.44 -11.77 6.57
C GLU A 148 -5.25 -11.98 5.30
N THR A 149 -4.92 -13.01 4.50
CA THR A 149 -5.72 -13.41 3.34
C THR A 149 -7.18 -13.69 3.68
N SER A 150 -7.46 -14.20 4.89
CA SER A 150 -8.83 -14.46 5.34
C SER A 150 -9.62 -13.20 5.71
N ARG A 151 -8.98 -12.04 5.87
CA ARG A 151 -9.64 -10.77 6.24
C ARG A 151 -10.14 -10.01 5.02
N TYR A 152 -9.42 -10.10 3.92
CA TYR A 152 -9.69 -9.35 2.68
C TYR A 152 -9.71 -10.31 1.49
N GLU A 153 -10.72 -11.18 1.44
CA GLU A 153 -10.90 -12.18 0.37
C GLU A 153 -11.09 -11.52 -1.01
N ASP A 154 -11.60 -10.30 -1.04
CA ASP A 154 -11.80 -9.53 -2.26
C ASP A 154 -10.47 -9.06 -2.87
N GLU A 155 -9.40 -8.89 -2.07
CA GLU A 155 -8.08 -8.48 -2.56
C GLU A 155 -7.30 -9.60 -3.28
N ILE A 156 -7.73 -10.85 -3.12
CA ILE A 156 -7.12 -12.01 -3.80
C ILE A 156 -7.90 -12.47 -5.04
N THR A 157 -9.05 -11.85 -5.31
CA THR A 157 -9.92 -12.21 -6.43
C THR A 157 -9.78 -11.19 -7.54
N TRP A 158 -9.19 -11.60 -8.67
CA TRP A 158 -9.08 -10.76 -9.86
C TRP A 158 -10.38 -10.86 -10.68
N GLU A 159 -11.19 -9.81 -10.66
CA GLU A 159 -12.33 -9.68 -11.56
C GLU A 159 -11.95 -8.97 -12.87
N PRO A 160 -12.43 -9.44 -14.03
CA PRO A 160 -12.33 -8.68 -15.27
C PRO A 160 -13.27 -7.48 -15.21
N VAL A 161 -12.69 -6.27 -15.28
CA VAL A 161 -13.40 -4.99 -15.43
C VAL A 161 -13.82 -4.73 -16.87
#